data_AF-A0A3N5XCR8-F1
#
_entry.id   AF-A0A3N5XCR8-F1
#
_cell.length_a   1.000
_cell.length_b   1.000
_cell.length_c   1.000
_cell.angle_alpha   90.00
_cell.angle_beta   90.00
_cell.angle_gamma   90.00
#
_symmetry.space_group_name_H-M   'P 1'
#
loop_
_entity.id
_entity.type
_entity.pdbx_description
1 polymer ?
#
loop_
_entity_poly.entity_id
_entity_poly.type
_entity_poly.pdbx_seq_one_letter_code
_entity_poly.pdbx_strand_id
1 'polypeptide(L)'
;MLTFLVLLGVALRAWGYAANPSLWLDEILVARNIVGLPLGDLLTRPLYLDQVAPRGFLLLEKLATLALGESELVLRLFPFLCGLLGLVLFRRLAERTLDGWAVPLAVALCAIGIPFIRHGA
;
A
#
# COMPACT_ATOMS: atom_id res chain seq x y z
N MET A 1 -12.35 -11.96 -19.02
CA MET A 1 -12.85 -11.93 -17.63
C MET A 1 -11.77 -11.55 -16.62
N LEU A 2 -10.68 -12.33 -16.44
CA LEU A 2 -9.65 -12.03 -15.41
C LEU A 2 -9.00 -10.64 -15.57
N THR A 3 -8.63 -10.27 -16.79
CA THR A 3 -8.08 -8.93 -17.06
C THR A 3 -9.05 -7.81 -16.67
N PHE A 4 -10.35 -7.99 -16.91
CA PHE A 4 -11.37 -7.03 -16.48
C PHE A 4 -11.42 -6.91 -14.95
N LEU A 5 -11.38 -8.03 -14.22
CA LEU A 5 -11.35 -8.01 -12.75
C LEU A 5 -10.11 -7.28 -12.21
N VAL A 6 -8.94 -7.52 -12.82
CA VAL A 6 -7.71 -6.80 -12.44
C VAL A 6 -7.83 -5.31 -12.73
N LEU A 7 -8.29 -4.91 -13.92
CA LEU A 7 -8.48 -3.50 -14.27
C LEU A 7 -9.48 -2.81 -13.34
N LEU A 8 -10.58 -3.49 -12.99
CA LEU A 8 -11.54 -2.98 -12.02
C LEU A 8 -10.90 -2.78 -10.64
N GLY A 9 -10.15 -3.78 -10.15
CA GLY A 9 -9.46 -3.68 -8.87
C GLY A 9 -8.37 -2.60 -8.83
N VAL A 10 -7.68 -2.37 -9.95
CA VAL A 10 -6.74 -1.24 -10.14
C VAL A 10 -7.49 0.08 -10.08
N ALA A 11 -8.60 0.21 -10.82
CA ALA A 11 -9.40 1.43 -10.84
C ALA A 11 -9.96 1.78 -9.47
N LEU A 12 -10.46 0.79 -8.72
CA LEU A 12 -10.97 0.99 -7.36
C LEU A 12 -9.87 1.46 -6.39
N ARG A 13 -8.66 0.91 -6.49
CA ARG A 13 -7.52 1.37 -5.67
C ARG A 13 -7.07 2.78 -6.06
N ALA A 14 -6.99 3.05 -7.37
CA ALA A 14 -6.65 4.39 -7.85
C ALA A 14 -7.68 5.43 -7.40
N TRP A 15 -8.96 5.07 -7.39
CA TRP A 15 -10.03 5.92 -6.85
C TRP A 15 -9.89 6.15 -5.34
N GLY A 16 -9.60 5.09 -4.57
CA GLY A 16 -9.36 5.20 -3.12
C GLY A 16 -8.15 6.10 -2.80
N TYR A 17 -7.05 5.91 -3.52
CA TYR A 17 -5.84 6.70 -3.38
C TYR A 17 -6.10 8.18 -3.73
N ALA A 18 -6.78 8.43 -4.85
CA ALA A 18 -7.13 9.79 -5.27
C ALA A 18 -8.13 10.49 -4.33
N ALA A 19 -8.99 9.73 -3.65
CA ALA A 19 -9.89 10.27 -2.64
C ALA A 19 -9.15 10.76 -1.38
N ASN A 20 -7.92 10.29 -1.16
CA ASN A 20 -7.03 10.70 -0.07
C ASN A 20 -7.72 10.79 1.30
N PRO A 21 -8.35 9.69 1.80
CA PRO A 21 -8.97 9.71 3.12
C PRO A 21 -7.92 9.98 4.20
N SER A 22 -8.28 10.57 5.33
CA SER A 22 -7.28 10.85 6.38
C SER A 22 -6.57 9.58 6.86
N LEU A 23 -5.29 9.74 7.21
CA LEU A 23 -4.49 8.66 7.81
C LEU A 23 -5.16 8.10 9.07
N TRP A 24 -5.02 6.80 9.26
CA TRP A 24 -5.41 6.12 10.50
C TRP A 24 -4.43 6.43 11.63
N LEU A 25 -4.84 6.16 12.88
CA LEU A 25 -4.03 6.49 14.06
C LEU A 25 -2.62 5.86 13.98
N ASP A 26 -2.54 4.59 13.63
CA ASP A 26 -1.28 3.86 13.42
C ASP A 26 -0.45 4.46 12.27
N GLU A 27 -1.09 4.80 11.15
CA GLU A 27 -0.42 5.47 10.03
C GLU A 27 0.13 6.85 10.43
N ILE A 28 -0.61 7.65 11.21
CA ILE A 28 -0.19 8.97 11.71
C ILE A 28 1.03 8.83 12.62
N LEU A 29 1.05 7.83 13.50
CA LEU A 29 2.17 7.62 14.44
C LEU A 29 3.48 7.30 13.70
N VAL A 30 3.40 6.53 12.62
CA VAL A 30 4.56 6.23 11.76
C VAL A 30 4.91 7.44 10.88
N ALA A 31 3.93 8.10 10.27
CA ALA A 31 4.12 9.29 9.44
C ALA A 31 4.82 10.42 10.20
N ARG A 32 4.47 10.63 11.48
CA ARG A 32 5.12 11.62 12.34
C ARG A 32 6.63 11.38 12.48
N ASN A 33 7.05 10.11 12.51
CA ASN A 33 8.46 9.75 12.54
C ASN A 33 9.13 10.02 11.20
N ILE A 34 8.49 9.60 10.10
CA ILE A 34 9.01 9.82 8.74
C ILE A 34 9.21 11.31 8.48
N VAL A 35 8.23 12.15 8.78
CA VAL A 35 8.32 13.61 8.59
C VAL A 35 9.30 14.23 9.59
N GLY A 36 9.15 13.90 10.88
CA GLY A 36 9.83 14.60 11.97
C GLY A 36 11.29 14.23 12.23
N LEU A 37 11.81 13.14 11.65
CA LEU A 37 13.20 12.71 11.84
C LEU A 37 14.02 12.84 10.55
N PRO A 38 15.31 13.24 10.64
CA PRO A 38 16.23 13.09 9.53
C PRO A 38 16.47 11.61 9.23
N LEU A 39 16.79 11.28 7.97
CA LEU A 39 16.91 9.88 7.51
C LEU A 39 17.85 9.02 8.38
N GLY A 40 18.99 9.59 8.80
CA GLY A 40 19.94 8.89 9.66
C GLY A 40 19.33 8.51 11.01
N ASP A 41 18.66 9.44 11.68
CA ASP A 41 18.03 9.18 12.97
C ASP A 41 16.83 8.25 12.83
N LEU A 42 16.04 8.39 11.75
CA LEU A 42 14.89 7.52 11.47
C LEU A 42 15.26 6.03 11.40
N LEU A 43 16.47 5.71 10.93
CA LEU A 43 16.92 4.33 10.73
C LEU A 43 17.82 3.79 11.86
N THR A 44 18.37 4.68 12.69
CA THR A 44 19.38 4.31 13.71
C THR A 44 18.91 4.54 15.13
N ARG A 45 17.95 5.44 15.36
CA ARG A 45 17.42 5.77 16.68
C ARG A 45 16.04 5.16 16.91
N PRO A 46 15.60 5.02 18.17
CA PRO A 46 14.23 4.68 18.48
C PRO A 46 13.26 5.72 17.88
N LEU A 47 12.13 5.23 17.38
CA LEU A 47 11.06 6.08 16.89
C LEU A 47 10.33 6.75 18.04
N TYR A 48 9.81 7.95 17.82
CA TYR A 48 8.88 8.61 18.74
C TYR A 48 7.69 7.70 19.05
N LEU A 49 7.21 7.76 20.30
CA LEU A 49 6.07 6.99 20.80
C LEU A 49 6.26 5.47 20.67
N ASP A 50 7.51 5.03 20.84
CA ASP A 50 7.93 3.62 20.85
C ASP A 50 7.38 2.81 19.65
N GLN A 51 7.26 3.48 18.50
CA GLN A 51 6.76 2.87 17.28
C GLN A 51 7.73 1.80 16.76
N VAL A 52 7.17 0.74 16.21
CA VAL A 52 7.93 -0.34 15.56
C VAL A 52 7.51 -0.40 14.10
N ALA A 53 8.44 -0.09 13.20
CA ALA A 53 8.21 -0.17 11.77
C ALA A 53 9.43 -0.79 11.05
N PRO A 54 9.23 -1.55 9.96
CA PRO A 54 10.33 -2.10 9.18
C PRO A 54 11.23 -1.00 8.61
N ARG A 55 12.54 -1.11 8.81
CA ARG A 55 13.53 -0.10 8.36
C ARG A 55 13.50 0.14 6.85
N GLY A 56 13.30 -0.91 6.05
CA GLY A 56 13.18 -0.80 4.60
C GLY A 56 11.97 0.03 4.17
N PHE A 57 10.84 -0.12 4.88
CA PHE A 57 9.65 0.69 4.66
C PHE A 57 9.91 2.17 5.00
N LEU A 58 10.46 2.44 6.19
CA LEU A 58 10.81 3.81 6.62
C LEU A 58 11.76 4.51 5.64
N LEU A 59 12.75 3.79 5.13
CA LEU A 59 13.68 4.31 4.13
C LEU A 59 12.94 4.72 2.86
N LEU A 60 12.08 3.85 2.32
CA LEU A 60 11.36 4.12 1.07
C LEU A 60 10.40 5.31 1.23
N GLU A 61 9.65 5.36 2.33
CA GLU A 61 8.76 6.49 2.65
C GLU A 61 9.52 7.80 2.84
N LYS A 62 10.66 7.77 3.55
CA LYS A 62 11.49 8.97 3.72
C LYS A 62 12.07 9.45 2.40
N LEU A 63 12.52 8.55 1.52
CA LEU A 63 12.99 8.92 0.20
C LEU A 63 11.88 9.50 -0.67
N ALA A 64 10.66 8.94 -0.60
CA ALA A 64 9.50 9.46 -1.31
C ALA A 64 9.16 10.89 -0.85
N THR A 65 9.09 11.13 0.47
CA THR A 65 8.83 12.47 1.03
C THR A 65 9.92 13.48 0.71
N LEU A 66 11.20 13.06 0.68
CA LEU A 66 12.30 13.92 0.26
C LEU A 66 12.25 14.27 -1.23
N ALA A 67 11.78 13.35 -2.08
CA ALA A 67 11.74 13.54 -3.53
C ALA A 67 10.48 14.27 -4.03
N LEU A 68 9.32 14.02 -3.40
CA LEU A 68 8.00 14.46 -3.86
C LEU A 68 7.32 15.44 -2.90
N GLY A 69 7.91 15.69 -1.73
CA GLY A 69 7.37 16.52 -0.67
C GLY A 69 6.55 15.74 0.36
N GLU A 70 6.23 16.42 1.46
CA GLU A 70 5.48 15.85 2.57
C GLU A 70 3.97 15.99 2.32
N SER A 71 3.32 14.88 1.99
CA SER A 71 1.86 14.80 1.87
C SER A 71 1.36 13.40 2.16
N GLU A 72 0.09 13.26 2.54
CA GLU A 72 -0.53 11.95 2.79
C GLU A 72 -0.53 11.06 1.54
N LEU A 73 -0.68 11.65 0.34
CA LEU A 73 -0.57 10.93 -0.92
C LEU A 73 0.83 10.32 -1.10
N VAL A 74 1.88 11.09 -0.83
CA VAL A 74 3.27 10.61 -0.93
C VAL A 74 3.54 9.49 0.07
N LEU A 75 3.02 9.61 1.30
CA LEU A 75 3.12 8.58 2.34
C LEU A 75 2.33 7.29 2.02
N ARG A 76 1.39 7.36 1.07
CA ARG A 76 0.61 6.21 0.60
C ARG A 76 1.06 5.68 -0.75
N LEU A 77 1.95 6.38 -1.43
CA LEU A 77 2.37 6.02 -2.79
C LEU A 77 2.99 4.63 -2.82
N PHE A 78 3.89 4.31 -1.89
CA PHE A 78 4.51 3.01 -1.86
C PHE A 78 3.52 1.87 -1.49
N PRO A 79 2.69 1.98 -0.43
CA PRO A 79 1.60 1.05 -0.18
C PRO A 79 0.65 0.85 -1.38
N PHE A 80 0.29 1.93 -2.07
CA PHE A 80 -0.55 1.89 -3.26
C PHE A 80 0.09 1.08 -4.39
N LEU A 81 1.36 1.37 -4.72
CA LEU A 81 2.11 0.62 -5.73
C LEU A 81 2.23 -0.87 -5.37
N CYS A 82 2.46 -1.18 -4.09
CA CYS A 82 2.44 -2.55 -3.58
C CYS A 82 1.06 -3.20 -3.72
N GLY A 83 -0.03 -2.46 -3.47
CA GLY A 83 -1.41 -2.93 -3.67
C GLY A 83 -1.72 -3.27 -5.13
N LEU A 84 -1.30 -2.42 -6.06
CA LEU A 84 -1.44 -2.67 -7.51
C LEU A 84 -0.65 -3.91 -7.95
N LEU A 85 0.63 -3.97 -7.58
CA LEU A 85 1.51 -5.08 -7.92
C LEU A 85 1.00 -6.39 -7.29
N GLY A 86 0.55 -6.32 -6.04
CA GLY A 86 -0.04 -7.43 -5.30
C GLY A 86 -1.23 -8.05 -6.02
N LEU A 87 -2.14 -7.24 -6.57
CA LEU A 87 -3.28 -7.73 -7.36
C LEU A 87 -2.83 -8.47 -8.63
N VAL A 88 -1.85 -7.92 -9.35
CA VAL A 88 -1.31 -8.55 -10.59
C VAL A 88 -0.61 -9.87 -10.27
N LEU A 89 0.20 -9.90 -9.21
CA LEU A 89 0.89 -11.11 -8.77
C LEU A 89 -0.08 -12.14 -8.23
N PHE A 90 -1.12 -11.72 -7.50
CA PHE A 90 -2.15 -12.60 -6.96
C PHE A 90 -2.92 -13.32 -8.08
N ARG A 91 -3.22 -12.62 -9.19
CA ARG A 91 -3.77 -13.27 -10.39
C ARG A 91 -2.87 -14.42 -10.86
N ARG A 92 -1.56 -14.18 -11.02
CA ARG A 92 -0.61 -15.21 -11.46
C ARG A 92 -0.50 -16.37 -10.46
N LEU A 93 -0.60 -16.08 -9.18
CA LEU A 93 -0.61 -17.10 -8.14
C LEU A 93 -1.88 -17.96 -8.22
N ALA A 94 -3.05 -17.34 -8.36
CA ALA A 94 -4.32 -18.04 -8.50
C ALA A 94 -4.33 -18.94 -9.74
N GLU A 95 -3.86 -18.45 -10.89
CA GLU A 95 -3.72 -19.23 -12.13
C GLU A 95 -2.76 -20.43 -12.00
N ARG A 96 -1.84 -20.42 -11.03
CA ARG A 96 -0.87 -21.50 -10.78
C ARG A 96 -1.31 -22.52 -9.71
N THR A 97 -2.30 -22.18 -8.90
CA THR A 97 -2.65 -22.95 -7.69
C THR A 97 -4.09 -23.44 -7.69
N LEU A 98 -4.96 -22.84 -8.49
CA LEU A 98 -6.38 -23.13 -8.55
C LEU A 98 -6.79 -23.47 -9.98
N ASP A 99 -7.90 -24.19 -10.12
CA ASP A 99 -8.44 -24.60 -11.40
C ASP A 99 -9.87 -24.09 -11.65
N GLY A 100 -10.24 -24.01 -12.93
CA GLY A 100 -11.61 -23.72 -13.36
C GLY A 100 -12.16 -22.39 -12.81
N TRP A 101 -13.32 -22.47 -12.17
CA TRP A 101 -14.04 -21.28 -11.65
C TRP A 101 -13.43 -20.71 -10.36
N ALA A 102 -12.56 -21.47 -9.67
CA ALA A 102 -11.92 -21.00 -8.45
C ALA A 102 -10.94 -19.84 -8.72
N VAL A 103 -10.27 -19.84 -9.88
CA VAL A 103 -9.35 -18.77 -10.30
C VAL A 103 -10.06 -17.40 -10.38
N PRO A 104 -11.12 -17.22 -11.20
CA PRO A 104 -11.80 -15.94 -11.28
C PRO A 104 -12.52 -15.54 -10.00
N LEU A 105 -13.03 -16.48 -9.21
CA LEU A 105 -13.61 -16.14 -7.91
C LEU A 105 -12.55 -15.56 -6.96
N ALA A 106 -11.39 -16.22 -6.82
CA ALA A 106 -10.32 -15.74 -5.97
C ALA A 106 -9.85 -14.34 -6.40
N VAL A 107 -9.62 -14.14 -7.71
CA VAL A 107 -9.22 -12.85 -8.26
C VAL A 107 -10.30 -11.79 -8.03
N ALA A 108 -11.59 -12.12 -8.18
CA ALA A 108 -12.67 -11.18 -7.90
C ALA A 108 -12.67 -10.74 -6.43
N LEU A 109 -12.58 -11.67 -5.48
CA LEU A 109 -12.54 -11.36 -4.04
C LEU A 109 -11.37 -10.44 -3.68
N CYS A 110 -10.19 -10.66 -4.26
CA CYS A 110 -9.03 -9.79 -4.04
C CYS A 110 -9.18 -8.42 -4.74
N ALA A 111 -9.77 -8.39 -5.93
CA ALA A 111 -9.96 -7.17 -6.71
C ALA A 111 -10.94 -6.19 -6.04
N ILE A 112 -12.09 -6.69 -5.57
CA ILE A 112 -13.20 -5.87 -5.04
C ILE A 112 -13.32 -5.87 -3.51
N GLY A 113 -12.57 -6.73 -2.81
CA GLY A 113 -12.64 -6.83 -1.36
C GLY A 113 -12.21 -5.54 -0.68
N ILE A 114 -13.10 -4.97 0.14
CA ILE A 114 -12.89 -3.69 0.84
C ILE A 114 -11.56 -3.64 1.61
N PRO A 115 -11.14 -4.67 2.37
CA PRO A 115 -9.87 -4.63 3.10
C PRO A 115 -8.66 -4.47 2.17
N PHE A 116 -8.68 -5.11 1.00
CA PHE A 116 -7.57 -5.07 0.03
C PHE A 116 -7.52 -3.77 -0.77
N ILE A 117 -8.66 -3.09 -0.91
CA ILE A 117 -8.71 -1.75 -1.49
C ILE A 117 -8.22 -0.76 -0.44
N ARG A 118 -8.79 -0.77 0.77
CA ARG A 118 -8.48 0.21 1.83
C ARG A 118 -7.00 0.29 2.18
N HIS A 119 -6.32 -0.85 2.32
CA HIS A 119 -4.91 -0.89 2.72
C HIS A 119 -3.94 -0.92 1.51
N GLY A 120 -4.48 -0.96 0.28
CA GLY A 120 -3.69 -0.96 -0.96
C GLY A 120 -3.99 0.25 -1.85
N ALA A 121 -4.62 1.28 -1.27
CA ALA A 121 -5.03 2.54 -1.90
C ALA A 121 -4.53 3.73 -1.09
#